data_AF-A0A8C3HRQ1-F1
#
_entry.id   AF-A0A8C3HRQ1-F1
#
_cell.length_a   1.000
_cell.length_b   1.000
_cell.length_c   1.000
_cell.angle_alpha   90.00
_cell.angle_beta   90.00
_cell.angle_gamma   90.00
#
_symmetry.space_group_name_H-M   'P 1'
#
loop_
_entity.id
_entity.type
_entity.pdbx_description
1 polymer ?
#
loop_
_entity_poly.entity_id
_entity_poly.type
_entity_poly.pdbx_seq_one_letter_code
_entity_poly.pdbx_strand_id
1 'polypeptide(L)'
;MLFLFSDSNRKTVLNKTFHDEPLIMDFNGDLIPDVFGVTNESDRPQILLGSNQQAFLLENVPCNNASCRSVHRMFKVYWELSDLNQIKDAVVATFFDIYEDRASSRRQRSPSLVQVKCQLLGILDIIVLSKGYFNSEFAIHTLKNNFEADAYFVKVIVLSGLCSNDCPSKITPFGVNQPGPYIMYTTVDANGYLKNGSAGQLSQSAHFALQLPYNVLGLGRSANFLDHLYVGIPRPLGEKSVRKQEWTAIIPNSQLIVIPYPHNVPRSWSAKLYLTPSNIVLLTAIALIGVCVFILAIIGILHWQEKKADDREKRQEAHRFHFDAM
;
A
#
# COMPACT_ATOMS: atom_id res chain seq x y z
N MET A 1 6.34 -4.27 -28.94
CA MET A 1 6.38 -5.68 -28.48
C MET A 1 6.99 -5.70 -27.09
N LEU A 2 6.19 -6.04 -26.06
CA LEU A 2 6.65 -6.10 -24.68
C LEU A 2 7.19 -7.51 -24.38
N PHE A 3 8.40 -7.62 -23.84
CA PHE A 3 8.98 -8.89 -23.41
C PHE A 3 8.96 -8.96 -21.89
N LEU A 4 8.32 -9.99 -21.35
CA LEU A 4 8.31 -10.25 -19.91
C LEU A 4 9.18 -11.48 -19.64
N PHE A 5 10.14 -11.30 -18.74
CA PHE A 5 11.10 -12.35 -18.36
C PHE A 5 10.61 -13.00 -17.07
N SER A 6 10.32 -14.30 -17.12
CA SER A 6 10.07 -15.09 -15.92
C SER A 6 11.34 -15.80 -15.42
N ASP A 7 12.33 -15.97 -16.30
CA ASP A 7 13.67 -16.54 -16.04
C ASP A 7 14.62 -16.05 -17.15
N SER A 8 15.93 -16.01 -16.91
CA SER A 8 16.94 -15.56 -17.90
C SER A 8 16.87 -16.33 -19.23
N ASN A 9 16.26 -17.52 -19.23
CA ASN A 9 16.14 -18.41 -20.39
C ASN A 9 14.70 -18.60 -20.91
N ARG A 10 13.67 -18.07 -20.25
CA ARG A 10 12.25 -18.24 -20.65
C ARG A 10 11.58 -16.87 -20.86
N LYS A 11 11.31 -16.56 -22.13
CA LYS A 11 10.66 -15.31 -22.56
C LYS A 11 9.18 -15.53 -22.79
N THR A 12 8.34 -14.70 -22.21
CA THR A 12 6.92 -14.62 -22.56
C THR A 12 6.74 -13.44 -23.50
N VAL A 13 6.31 -13.71 -24.73
CA VAL A 13 5.98 -12.66 -25.70
C VAL A 13 4.49 -12.36 -25.59
N LEU A 14 4.17 -11.13 -25.24
CA LEU A 14 2.78 -10.67 -25.27
C LEU A 14 2.43 -10.27 -26.71
N ASN A 15 1.62 -11.08 -27.38
CA ASN A 15 1.18 -10.83 -28.75
C ASN A 15 0.01 -9.82 -28.80
N LYS A 16 0.22 -8.64 -28.22
CA LYS A 16 -0.71 -7.51 -28.25
C LYS A 16 0.05 -6.23 -28.53
N THR A 17 -0.56 -5.36 -29.32
CA THR A 17 -0.01 -4.03 -29.62
C THR A 17 -0.66 -3.02 -28.68
N PHE A 18 0.18 -2.34 -27.89
CA PHE A 18 -0.22 -1.23 -27.04
C PHE A 18 -0.04 0.08 -27.80
N HIS A 19 -1.00 0.98 -27.64
CA HIS A 19 -0.97 2.33 -28.23
C HIS A 19 -0.41 3.37 -27.26
N ASP A 20 -0.38 3.04 -25.97
CA ASP A 20 0.26 3.80 -24.90
C ASP A 20 1.53 3.11 -24.39
N GLU A 21 2.18 3.72 -23.41
CA GLU A 21 3.24 3.08 -22.65
C GLU A 21 2.61 2.20 -21.55
N PRO A 22 2.73 0.86 -21.65
CA PRO A 22 2.07 -0.03 -20.70
C PRO A 22 2.71 0.09 -19.31
N LEU A 23 1.86 0.19 -18.30
CA LEU A 23 2.25 0.21 -16.90
C LEU A 23 2.37 -1.23 -16.37
N ILE A 24 3.49 -1.53 -15.74
CA ILE A 24 3.74 -2.82 -15.08
C ILE A 24 3.64 -2.60 -13.58
N MET A 25 2.71 -3.28 -12.93
CA MET A 25 2.53 -3.23 -11.47
C MET A 25 1.82 -4.47 -10.98
N ASP A 26 2.00 -4.81 -9.71
CA ASP A 26 1.21 -5.82 -9.02
C ASP A 26 -0.10 -5.17 -8.55
N PHE A 27 -1.19 -5.40 -9.28
CA PHE A 27 -2.47 -4.74 -9.02
C PHE A 27 -3.22 -5.37 -7.85
N ASN A 28 -3.15 -6.69 -7.72
CA ASN A 28 -3.91 -7.46 -6.72
C ASN A 28 -3.07 -7.74 -5.44
N GLY A 29 -1.79 -7.37 -5.43
CA GLY A 29 -0.86 -7.53 -4.33
C GLY A 29 -0.34 -8.96 -4.16
N ASP A 30 -0.42 -9.81 -5.19
CA ASP A 30 -0.07 -11.23 -5.14
C ASP A 30 1.41 -11.55 -5.40
N LEU A 31 2.25 -10.51 -5.54
CA LEU A 31 3.69 -10.54 -5.83
C LEU A 31 4.02 -10.79 -7.31
N ILE A 32 3.04 -10.86 -8.19
CA ILE A 32 3.24 -11.11 -9.60
C ILE A 32 2.87 -9.83 -10.38
N PRO A 33 3.73 -9.37 -11.30
CA PRO A 33 3.44 -8.17 -12.06
C PRO A 33 2.35 -8.42 -13.11
N ASP A 34 1.35 -7.54 -13.09
CA ASP A 34 0.31 -7.37 -14.10
C ASP A 34 0.68 -6.27 -15.10
N VAL A 35 -0.04 -6.23 -16.22
CA VAL A 35 0.18 -5.22 -17.27
C VAL A 35 -1.10 -4.43 -17.49
N PHE A 36 -1.00 -3.11 -17.48
CA PHE A 36 -2.10 -2.20 -17.76
C PHE A 36 -1.77 -1.30 -18.94
N GLY A 37 -2.72 -1.10 -19.84
CA GLY A 37 -2.54 -0.18 -20.97
C GLY A 37 -3.68 -0.21 -21.96
N VAL A 38 -3.56 0.57 -23.02
CA VAL A 38 -4.55 0.75 -24.08
C VAL A 38 -4.23 -0.14 -25.28
N THR A 39 -5.21 -0.94 -25.71
CA THR A 39 -5.12 -1.71 -26.96
C THR A 39 -6.38 -1.55 -27.80
N ASN A 40 -6.26 -1.88 -29.09
CA ASN A 40 -7.35 -1.85 -30.07
C ASN A 40 -7.99 -3.23 -30.32
N GLU A 41 -7.44 -4.29 -29.71
CA GLU A 41 -7.94 -5.66 -29.87
C GLU A 41 -8.98 -6.01 -28.80
N SER A 42 -10.25 -5.77 -29.11
CA SER A 42 -11.36 -6.32 -28.32
C SER A 42 -11.71 -7.73 -28.81
N ASP A 43 -11.58 -8.76 -27.97
CA ASP A 43 -12.08 -10.13 -28.23
C ASP A 43 -13.62 -10.22 -28.26
N ARG A 44 -14.34 -9.09 -28.14
CA ARG A 44 -15.80 -9.02 -28.31
C ARG A 44 -16.15 -8.53 -29.72
N PRO A 45 -17.08 -9.19 -30.43
CA PRO A 45 -17.66 -8.62 -31.64
C PRO A 45 -18.51 -7.42 -31.23
N GLN A 46 -18.17 -6.22 -31.68
CA GLN A 46 -18.99 -5.03 -31.45
C GLN A 46 -19.24 -4.30 -32.77
N ILE A 47 -20.54 -4.08 -33.03
CA ILE A 47 -21.10 -3.27 -34.11
C ILE A 47 -21.06 -1.83 -33.59
N LEU A 48 -20.20 -0.94 -34.12
CA LEU A 48 -20.38 0.53 -34.20
C LEU A 48 -19.10 1.22 -34.74
N LEU A 49 -19.30 2.28 -35.54
CA LEU A 49 -18.26 3.11 -36.17
C LEU A 49 -17.53 3.98 -35.14
N GLY A 50 -16.21 3.75 -34.95
CA GLY A 50 -15.31 4.49 -34.07
C GLY A 50 -13.95 3.78 -33.94
N SER A 51 -12.92 4.44 -33.39
CA SER A 51 -11.66 3.75 -33.10
C SER A 51 -11.82 2.90 -31.84
N ASN A 52 -11.54 1.61 -31.90
CA ASN A 52 -11.83 0.66 -30.82
C ASN A 52 -10.74 0.65 -29.73
N GLN A 53 -10.11 1.79 -29.45
CA GLN A 53 -9.06 1.88 -28.42
C GLN A 53 -9.70 1.91 -27.03
N GLN A 54 -9.35 0.93 -26.21
CA GLN A 54 -9.84 0.77 -24.85
C GLN A 54 -8.69 0.41 -23.90
N ALA A 55 -8.81 0.83 -22.64
CA ALA A 55 -7.87 0.50 -21.59
C ALA A 55 -8.21 -0.87 -20.98
N PHE A 56 -7.20 -1.72 -20.80
CA PHE A 56 -7.33 -3.07 -20.28
C PHE A 56 -6.29 -3.36 -19.20
N LEU A 57 -6.73 -4.09 -18.18
CA LEU A 57 -5.84 -4.77 -17.24
C LEU A 57 -5.64 -6.22 -17.70
N LEU A 58 -4.39 -6.63 -17.80
CA LEU A 58 -3.96 -7.99 -18.07
C LEU A 58 -3.40 -8.58 -16.79
N GLU A 59 -4.18 -9.43 -16.16
CA GLU A 59 -3.80 -10.11 -14.92
C GLU A 59 -2.94 -11.35 -15.23
N ASN A 60 -1.85 -11.51 -14.48
CA ASN A 60 -0.92 -12.63 -14.65
C ASN A 60 -1.33 -13.85 -13.80
N VAL A 61 -2.09 -14.74 -14.43
CA VAL A 61 -2.69 -15.90 -13.77
C VAL A 61 -1.93 -17.20 -14.07
N PRO A 62 -2.06 -18.24 -13.21
CA PRO A 62 -1.57 -19.58 -13.53
C PRO A 62 -2.10 -20.08 -14.88
N CYS A 63 -1.22 -20.69 -15.66
CA CYS A 63 -1.54 -21.22 -16.98
C CYS A 63 -2.58 -22.36 -16.89
N ASN A 64 -3.67 -22.23 -17.64
CA ASN A 64 -4.68 -23.27 -17.80
C ASN A 64 -4.57 -24.03 -19.14
N ASN A 65 -3.93 -23.45 -20.15
CA ASN A 65 -3.89 -23.96 -21.52
C ASN A 65 -2.59 -24.73 -21.84
N ALA A 66 -2.66 -25.66 -22.78
CA ALA A 66 -1.48 -26.43 -23.19
C ALA A 66 -0.35 -25.55 -23.77
N SER A 67 -0.69 -24.41 -24.37
CA SER A 67 0.25 -23.46 -24.99
C SER A 67 1.19 -22.77 -24.00
N CYS A 68 0.77 -22.58 -22.75
CA CYS A 68 1.54 -21.85 -21.74
C CYS A 68 2.23 -22.78 -20.72
N ARG A 69 2.22 -24.10 -20.93
CA ARG A 69 2.87 -25.10 -20.03
C ARG A 69 4.36 -24.84 -19.82
N SER A 70 5.07 -24.28 -20.79
CA SER A 70 6.51 -23.99 -20.68
C SER A 70 6.81 -22.86 -19.69
N VAL A 71 5.90 -21.90 -19.53
CA VAL A 71 6.06 -20.70 -18.69
C VAL A 71 5.21 -20.79 -17.40
N HIS A 72 4.26 -21.74 -17.31
CA HIS A 72 3.32 -21.94 -16.18
C HIS A 72 2.41 -20.75 -15.84
N ARG A 73 2.49 -19.66 -16.61
CA ARG A 73 1.77 -18.41 -16.40
C ARG A 73 1.19 -17.89 -17.72
N MET A 74 0.11 -17.13 -17.64
CA MET A 74 -0.54 -16.50 -18.78
C MET A 74 -1.20 -15.18 -18.38
N PHE A 75 -1.37 -14.28 -19.34
CA PHE A 75 -2.14 -13.06 -19.14
C PHE A 75 -3.60 -13.28 -19.48
N LYS A 76 -4.49 -12.93 -18.56
CA LYS A 76 -5.93 -12.95 -18.75
C LYS A 76 -6.44 -11.51 -18.73
N VAL A 77 -7.27 -11.14 -19.69
CA VAL A 77 -7.91 -9.82 -19.70
C VAL A 77 -8.93 -9.74 -18.56
N TYR A 78 -8.78 -8.73 -17.71
CA TYR A 78 -9.68 -8.44 -16.61
C TYR A 78 -10.66 -7.33 -17.02
N TRP A 79 -11.89 -7.73 -17.36
CA TRP A 79 -12.90 -6.85 -17.96
C TRP A 79 -13.76 -6.10 -16.94
N GLU A 80 -13.76 -6.53 -15.68
CA GLU A 80 -14.68 -6.03 -14.65
C GLU A 80 -14.10 -4.84 -13.85
N LEU A 81 -12.98 -4.27 -14.30
CA LEU A 81 -12.32 -3.18 -13.60
C LEU A 81 -13.03 -1.86 -13.86
N SER A 82 -13.66 -1.32 -12.82
CA SER A 82 -14.11 0.07 -12.67
C SER A 82 -14.76 0.70 -13.91
N ASP A 83 -15.61 -0.05 -14.61
CA ASP A 83 -16.34 0.44 -15.78
C ASP A 83 -15.44 0.96 -16.93
N LEU A 84 -14.18 0.52 -17.02
CA LEU A 84 -13.25 0.91 -18.09
C LEU A 84 -13.82 0.67 -19.49
N ASN A 85 -14.67 -0.36 -19.63
CA ASN A 85 -15.34 -0.70 -20.90
C ASN A 85 -16.28 0.40 -21.42
N GLN A 86 -16.71 1.34 -20.56
CA GLN A 86 -17.59 2.45 -20.94
C GLN A 86 -16.82 3.57 -21.66
N ILE A 87 -15.51 3.67 -21.44
CA ILE A 87 -14.66 4.70 -22.06
C ILE A 87 -14.19 4.17 -23.41
N LYS A 88 -14.58 4.88 -24.47
CA LYS A 88 -14.15 4.62 -25.85
C LYS A 88 -13.06 5.62 -26.23
N ASP A 89 -12.27 5.26 -27.25
CA ASP A 89 -11.20 6.09 -27.78
C ASP A 89 -10.20 6.52 -26.68
N ALA A 90 -9.85 5.58 -25.80
CA ALA A 90 -8.83 5.81 -24.77
C ALA A 90 -7.46 6.01 -25.43
N VAL A 91 -6.70 7.00 -24.97
CA VAL A 91 -5.37 7.34 -25.49
C VAL A 91 -4.29 6.93 -24.50
N VAL A 92 -4.50 7.22 -23.21
CA VAL A 92 -3.59 6.87 -22.12
C VAL A 92 -4.42 6.47 -20.91
N ALA A 93 -4.01 5.42 -20.21
CA ALA A 93 -4.58 5.05 -18.93
C ALA A 93 -3.47 4.79 -17.91
N THR A 94 -3.66 5.24 -16.67
CA THR A 94 -2.69 5.04 -15.60
C THR A 94 -3.39 4.88 -14.25
N PHE A 95 -2.73 4.16 -13.34
CA PHE A 95 -3.13 4.17 -11.93
C PHE A 95 -2.61 5.42 -11.22
N PHE A 96 -3.41 5.98 -10.33
CA PHE A 96 -3.05 7.16 -9.55
C PHE A 96 -3.83 7.20 -8.23
N ASP A 97 -3.21 7.74 -7.19
CA ASP A 97 -3.87 7.93 -5.89
C ASP A 97 -4.44 9.35 -5.82
N ILE A 98 -5.74 9.45 -6.09
CA ILE A 98 -6.44 10.74 -6.13
C ILE A 98 -6.70 11.26 -4.71
N TYR A 99 -6.73 10.38 -3.71
CA TYR A 99 -7.21 10.68 -2.37
C TYR A 99 -6.14 10.62 -1.29
N GLU A 100 -4.86 10.70 -1.67
CA GLU A 100 -3.71 10.67 -0.76
C GLU A 100 -3.84 11.65 0.44
N ASP A 101 -4.52 12.78 0.24
CA ASP A 101 -4.71 13.82 1.26
C ASP A 101 -6.06 13.72 1.98
N ARG A 102 -6.11 13.15 3.20
CA ARG A 102 -7.15 13.51 4.19
C ARG A 102 -6.82 13.33 5.68
N ALA A 103 -5.56 13.22 6.08
CA ALA A 103 -5.23 13.29 7.52
C ALA A 103 -5.38 14.71 8.13
N SER A 104 -5.48 15.79 7.33
CA SER A 104 -5.44 17.18 7.84
C SER A 104 -6.68 18.06 7.60
N SER A 105 -7.73 17.60 6.90
CA SER A 105 -8.91 18.45 6.66
C SER A 105 -10.07 18.10 7.60
N ARG A 106 -10.06 18.71 8.80
CA ARG A 106 -11.15 18.70 9.79
C ARG A 106 -12.48 19.30 9.31
N ARG A 107 -12.63 19.65 8.03
CA ARG A 107 -13.79 20.41 7.52
C ARG A 107 -14.72 19.61 6.61
N GLN A 108 -14.39 18.37 6.25
CA GLN A 108 -15.33 17.52 5.49
C GLN A 108 -16.27 16.79 6.45
N ARG A 109 -17.56 17.14 6.40
CA ARG A 109 -18.64 16.38 7.04
C ARG A 109 -18.66 14.97 6.44
N SER A 110 -18.21 13.99 7.23
CA SER A 110 -18.23 12.55 6.95
C SER A 110 -17.62 12.14 5.60
N PRO A 111 -16.34 11.76 5.51
CA PRO A 111 -15.83 11.06 4.33
C PRO A 111 -16.64 9.78 4.11
N SER A 112 -16.97 9.48 2.85
CA SER A 112 -17.65 8.23 2.52
C SER A 112 -16.78 7.04 2.96
N LEU A 113 -17.42 6.00 3.51
CA LEU A 113 -16.74 4.81 4.05
C LEU A 113 -15.81 4.15 2.99
N VAL A 114 -16.20 4.23 1.72
CA VAL A 114 -15.43 3.76 0.57
C VAL A 114 -14.19 4.61 0.30
N GLN A 115 -14.20 5.92 0.55
CA GLN A 115 -13.02 6.78 0.34
C GLN A 115 -11.94 6.53 1.40
N VAL A 116 -12.36 6.34 2.65
CA VAL A 116 -11.45 5.99 3.76
C VAL A 116 -10.80 4.61 3.52
N LYS A 117 -11.54 3.68 2.90
CA LYS A 117 -11.08 2.32 2.57
C LYS A 117 -9.95 2.32 1.52
N CYS A 118 -10.04 3.08 0.43
CA CYS A 118 -9.00 3.09 -0.63
C CYS A 118 -7.62 3.53 -0.10
N GLN A 119 -7.57 4.57 0.73
CA GLN A 119 -6.33 5.09 1.31
C GLN A 119 -5.69 4.12 2.33
N LEU A 120 -6.51 3.36 3.06
CA LEU A 120 -6.04 2.39 4.05
C LEU A 120 -5.54 1.08 3.41
N LEU A 121 -6.02 0.74 2.22
CA LEU A 121 -5.75 -0.53 1.56
C LEU A 121 -4.68 -0.46 0.45
N GLY A 122 -4.10 0.72 0.19
CA GLY A 122 -3.06 0.86 -0.83
C GLY A 122 -3.57 0.65 -2.25
N ILE A 123 -4.88 0.80 -2.46
CA ILE A 123 -5.54 0.59 -3.75
C ILE A 123 -5.48 1.91 -4.53
N LEU A 124 -4.93 1.85 -5.73
CA LEU A 124 -4.85 3.00 -6.63
C LEU A 124 -6.13 3.14 -7.46
N ASP A 125 -6.56 4.39 -7.66
CA ASP A 125 -7.63 4.75 -8.60
C ASP A 125 -7.08 4.81 -10.03
N ILE A 126 -7.95 4.98 -11.03
CA ILE A 126 -7.57 4.95 -12.44
C ILE A 126 -7.89 6.29 -13.09
N ILE A 127 -6.95 6.82 -13.86
CA ILE A 127 -7.14 8.01 -14.70
C ILE A 127 -7.01 7.59 -16.16
N VAL A 128 -8.00 7.95 -16.96
CA VAL A 128 -8.02 7.66 -18.41
C VAL A 128 -8.19 8.95 -19.18
N LEU A 129 -7.29 9.20 -20.13
CA LEU A 129 -7.40 10.25 -21.12
C LEU A 129 -8.08 9.66 -22.36
N SER A 130 -9.24 10.18 -22.74
CA SER A 130 -9.95 9.79 -23.96
C SER A 130 -9.99 10.92 -24.97
N LYS A 131 -10.16 10.59 -26.25
CA LYS A 131 -10.39 11.56 -27.31
C LYS A 131 -11.87 11.58 -27.69
N GLY A 132 -12.51 12.73 -27.60
CA GLY A 132 -13.92 12.89 -27.97
C GLY A 132 -14.16 12.70 -29.47
N TYR A 133 -15.16 11.88 -29.79
CA TYR A 133 -15.51 11.47 -31.16
C TYR A 133 -15.83 12.66 -32.10
N PHE A 134 -16.51 13.70 -31.60
CA PHE A 134 -17.01 14.79 -32.44
C PHE A 134 -16.09 16.02 -32.52
N ASN A 135 -15.42 16.40 -31.42
CA ASN A 135 -14.65 17.65 -31.37
C ASN A 135 -13.12 17.46 -31.40
N SER A 136 -12.62 16.22 -31.42
CA SER A 136 -11.19 15.92 -31.19
C SER A 136 -10.61 16.47 -29.88
N GLU A 137 -11.45 16.94 -28.97
CA GLU A 137 -11.07 17.40 -27.63
C GLU A 137 -10.72 16.21 -26.74
N PHE A 138 -9.73 16.39 -25.88
CA PHE A 138 -9.37 15.38 -24.89
C PHE A 138 -10.23 15.52 -23.64
N ALA A 139 -10.75 14.40 -23.15
CA ALA A 139 -11.50 14.33 -21.89
C ALA A 139 -10.73 13.47 -20.88
N ILE A 140 -10.66 13.93 -19.64
CA ILE A 140 -10.05 13.20 -18.53
C ILE A 140 -11.15 12.54 -17.72
N HIS A 141 -11.07 11.22 -17.59
CA HIS A 141 -11.96 10.41 -16.77
C HIS A 141 -11.22 9.92 -15.54
N THR A 142 -11.78 10.15 -14.36
CA THR A 142 -11.26 9.62 -13.09
C THR A 142 -12.20 8.52 -12.61
N LEU A 143 -11.71 7.29 -12.59
CA LEU A 143 -12.47 6.12 -12.17
C LEU A 143 -12.01 5.68 -10.80
N LYS A 144 -12.96 5.50 -9.90
CA LYS A 144 -12.67 4.94 -8.59
C LYS A 144 -12.45 3.44 -8.71
N ASN A 145 -11.38 2.95 -8.10
CA ASN A 145 -11.14 1.52 -8.02
C ASN A 145 -12.01 0.89 -6.91
N ASN A 146 -12.90 -0.01 -7.32
CA ASN A 146 -13.79 -0.75 -6.40
C ASN A 146 -13.24 -2.13 -6.05
N PHE A 147 -11.99 -2.43 -6.39
CA PHE A 147 -11.32 -3.65 -6.02
C PHE A 147 -11.21 -3.78 -4.50
N GLU A 148 -11.45 -4.97 -3.96
CA GLU A 148 -11.21 -5.29 -2.56
C GLU A 148 -9.90 -6.07 -2.47
N ALA A 149 -8.84 -5.40 -2.03
CA ALA A 149 -7.54 -6.03 -1.88
C ALA A 149 -7.51 -6.91 -0.62
N ASP A 150 -7.33 -8.22 -0.82
CA ASP A 150 -7.09 -9.21 0.24
C ASP A 150 -5.60 -9.43 0.53
N ALA A 151 -4.73 -8.60 -0.05
CA ALA A 151 -3.28 -8.71 0.08
C ALA A 151 -2.72 -7.59 0.96
N TYR A 152 -1.66 -7.93 1.69
CA TYR A 152 -0.87 -6.96 2.42
C TYR A 152 -0.01 -6.15 1.45
N PHE A 153 0.28 -4.89 1.80
CA PHE A 153 1.19 -4.04 1.03
C PHE A 153 2.15 -3.29 1.95
N VAL A 154 3.22 -2.76 1.39
CA VAL A 154 4.03 -1.73 2.04
C VAL A 154 4.22 -0.56 1.09
N LYS A 155 3.97 0.64 1.59
CA LYS A 155 4.16 1.88 0.84
C LYS A 155 5.52 2.46 1.19
N VAL A 156 6.42 2.60 0.22
CA VAL A 156 7.78 3.09 0.45
C VAL A 156 8.04 4.35 -0.36
N ILE A 157 8.47 5.41 0.34
CA ILE A 157 8.85 6.70 -0.24
C ILE A 157 10.31 6.95 0.09
N VAL A 158 11.13 7.18 -0.93
CA VAL A 158 12.54 7.57 -0.76
C VAL A 158 12.69 9.04 -1.10
N LEU A 159 13.08 9.83 -0.11
CA LEU A 159 13.29 11.26 -0.27
C LEU A 159 14.71 11.53 -0.76
N SER A 160 14.94 12.73 -1.27
CA SER A 160 16.27 13.24 -1.63
C SER A 160 17.22 13.37 -0.44
N GLY A 161 16.74 13.49 0.80
CA GLY A 161 17.58 13.43 1.99
C GLY A 161 18.64 14.54 2.11
N LEU A 162 18.23 15.81 2.15
CA LEU A 162 19.15 16.95 2.40
C LEU A 162 19.57 17.07 3.88
N CYS A 163 18.66 16.71 4.80
CA CYS A 163 18.84 16.78 6.25
C CYS A 163 17.83 15.85 6.93
N SER A 164 18.11 15.39 8.15
CA SER A 164 17.26 14.41 8.86
C SER A 164 16.31 15.03 9.89
N ASN A 165 16.81 15.88 10.79
CA ASN A 165 16.03 16.55 11.84
C ASN A 165 16.37 18.05 11.95
N ASP A 166 17.67 18.41 11.97
CA ASP A 166 18.13 19.79 12.05
C ASP A 166 18.52 20.33 10.67
N CYS A 167 17.53 20.82 9.93
CA CYS A 167 17.79 21.51 8.67
C CYS A 167 18.19 22.97 8.89
N PRO A 168 19.06 23.54 8.04
CA PRO A 168 19.26 24.97 7.97
C PRO A 168 17.90 25.68 7.84
N SER A 169 17.69 26.74 8.62
CA SER A 169 16.43 27.52 8.66
C SER A 169 15.24 26.87 9.39
N LYS A 170 15.42 25.81 10.20
CA LYS A 170 14.34 25.12 10.95
C LYS A 170 13.17 24.63 10.08
N ILE A 171 13.43 24.39 8.79
CA ILE A 171 12.44 23.85 7.87
C ILE A 171 12.25 22.36 8.19
N THR A 172 11.04 21.85 8.03
CA THR A 172 10.78 20.42 8.22
C THR A 172 11.62 19.60 7.23
N PRO A 173 12.34 18.56 7.69
CA PRO A 173 13.34 17.81 6.91
C PRO A 173 12.76 16.92 5.81
N PHE A 174 11.52 17.17 5.37
CA PHE A 174 10.92 16.39 4.30
C PHE A 174 11.52 16.85 2.97
N GLY A 175 12.51 16.11 2.50
CA GLY A 175 13.05 16.29 1.15
C GLY A 175 12.00 16.00 0.07
N VAL A 176 12.30 16.40 -1.16
CA VAL A 176 11.48 16.05 -2.33
C VAL A 176 11.68 14.59 -2.73
N ASN A 177 10.73 14.03 -3.48
CA ASN A 177 10.81 12.70 -4.10
C ASN A 177 12.05 12.59 -5.01
N GLN A 178 12.95 11.65 -4.70
CA GLN A 178 14.15 11.42 -5.50
C GLN A 178 13.82 10.46 -6.66
N PRO A 179 14.24 10.74 -7.91
CA PRO A 179 14.12 9.80 -9.01
C PRO A 179 15.26 8.79 -9.05
N GLY A 180 14.93 7.53 -9.36
CA GLY A 180 15.89 6.43 -9.46
C GLY A 180 16.21 5.61 -8.20
N PRO A 181 15.72 5.88 -6.97
CA PRO A 181 15.85 4.95 -5.86
C PRO A 181 15.32 3.56 -6.23
N TYR A 182 16.04 2.54 -5.78
CA TYR A 182 15.67 1.15 -5.95
C TYR A 182 15.27 0.56 -4.61
N ILE A 183 14.06 0.02 -4.53
CA ILE A 183 13.51 -0.60 -3.34
C ILE A 183 13.36 -2.08 -3.63
N MET A 184 13.85 -2.91 -2.73
CA MET A 184 13.74 -4.36 -2.81
C MET A 184 13.41 -4.89 -1.43
N TYR A 185 12.55 -5.90 -1.34
CA TYR A 185 12.36 -6.65 -0.11
C TYR A 185 12.54 -8.14 -0.33
N THR A 186 12.78 -8.82 0.78
CA THR A 186 12.76 -10.27 0.87
C THR A 186 11.88 -10.65 2.06
N THR A 187 11.02 -11.65 1.84
CA THR A 187 10.12 -12.21 2.86
C THR A 187 10.01 -13.72 2.65
N VAL A 188 9.46 -14.43 3.62
CA VAL A 188 9.21 -15.88 3.54
C VAL A 188 7.71 -16.15 3.56
N ASP A 189 7.24 -17.00 2.66
CA ASP A 189 5.83 -17.43 2.63
C ASP A 189 5.51 -18.43 3.74
N ALA A 190 4.23 -18.71 3.96
CA ALA A 190 3.75 -19.73 4.90
C ALA A 190 4.34 -21.14 4.62
N ASN A 191 4.75 -21.40 3.38
CA ASN A 191 5.39 -22.64 2.96
C ASN A 191 6.92 -22.67 3.17
N GLY A 192 7.52 -21.61 3.70
CA GLY A 192 8.97 -21.50 3.93
C GLY A 192 9.79 -21.10 2.69
N TYR A 193 9.15 -20.79 1.57
CA TYR A 193 9.84 -20.32 0.37
C TYR A 193 10.13 -18.83 0.44
N LEU A 194 11.35 -18.45 0.08
CA LEU A 194 11.77 -17.06 0.00
C LEU A 194 11.12 -16.38 -1.20
N LYS A 195 10.52 -15.22 -0.97
CA LYS A 195 9.91 -14.34 -1.97
C LYS A 195 10.64 -13.00 -1.96
N ASN A 196 10.90 -12.48 -3.14
CA ASN A 196 11.53 -11.18 -3.33
C ASN A 196 10.68 -10.32 -4.27
N GLY A 197 10.58 -9.04 -3.95
CA GLY A 197 9.94 -8.05 -4.81
C GLY A 197 10.81 -6.82 -4.89
N SER A 198 10.74 -6.12 -6.02
CA SER A 198 11.51 -4.89 -6.20
C SER A 198 10.81 -3.91 -7.11
N ALA A 199 10.96 -2.61 -6.82
CA ALA A 199 10.46 -1.53 -7.64
C ALA A 199 11.44 -0.35 -7.65
N GLY A 200 11.44 0.39 -8.76
CA GLY A 200 12.17 1.65 -8.89
C GLY A 200 11.23 2.83 -8.66
N GLN A 201 11.63 3.79 -7.83
CA GLN A 201 10.89 5.02 -7.64
C GLN A 201 11.14 6.00 -8.78
N LEU A 202 10.04 6.55 -9.33
CA LEU A 202 10.03 7.47 -10.45
C LEU A 202 10.90 6.97 -11.62
N SER A 203 10.64 5.74 -12.06
CA SER A 203 11.43 5.02 -13.06
C SER A 203 11.30 5.57 -14.49
N GLN A 204 10.29 6.40 -14.78
CA GLN A 204 9.93 6.85 -16.12
C GLN A 204 10.18 8.35 -16.28
N SER A 205 10.72 8.75 -17.42
CA SER A 205 10.97 10.16 -17.79
C SER A 205 10.24 10.57 -19.08
N ALA A 206 9.27 9.77 -19.52
CA ALA A 206 8.54 9.94 -20.78
C ALA A 206 7.41 10.99 -20.68
N HIS A 207 6.86 11.37 -21.84
CA HIS A 207 5.66 12.21 -21.91
C HIS A 207 4.43 11.43 -21.42
N PHE A 208 3.51 12.09 -20.70
CA PHE A 208 2.34 11.48 -20.04
C PHE A 208 2.64 10.48 -18.91
N ALA A 209 3.87 10.44 -18.39
CA ALA A 209 4.24 9.63 -17.22
C ALA A 209 3.63 10.22 -15.93
N LEU A 210 2.49 9.68 -15.48
CA LEU A 210 1.87 10.07 -14.21
C LEU A 210 2.28 9.11 -13.09
N GLN A 211 3.55 9.22 -12.66
CA GLN A 211 4.09 8.34 -11.62
C GLN A 211 3.80 8.87 -10.21
N LEU A 212 3.56 7.94 -9.28
CA LEU A 212 3.40 8.25 -7.87
C LEU A 212 4.75 8.62 -7.24
N PRO A 213 4.76 9.48 -6.23
CA PRO A 213 5.99 9.83 -5.51
C PRO A 213 6.50 8.68 -4.62
N TYR A 214 5.78 7.56 -4.57
CA TYR A 214 6.08 6.37 -3.78
C TYR A 214 5.80 5.11 -4.56
N ASN A 215 6.31 3.99 -4.06
CA ASN A 215 5.96 2.66 -4.56
C ASN A 215 5.06 1.95 -3.56
N VAL A 216 4.02 1.31 -4.08
CA VAL A 216 3.22 0.33 -3.34
C VAL A 216 3.72 -1.04 -3.75
N LEU A 217 4.22 -1.79 -2.77
CA LEU A 217 4.75 -3.14 -2.97
C LEU A 217 3.76 -4.14 -2.37
N GLY A 218 3.18 -4.99 -3.20
CA GLY A 218 2.38 -6.13 -2.73
C GLY A 218 3.23 -7.10 -1.93
N LEU A 219 2.64 -7.72 -0.91
CA LEU A 219 3.28 -8.68 0.00
C LEU A 219 2.58 -10.06 -0.02
N GLY A 220 1.45 -10.19 -0.71
CA GLY A 220 0.57 -11.35 -0.66
C GLY A 220 -0.35 -11.38 0.56
N ARG A 221 -1.13 -12.45 0.70
CA ARG A 221 -2.18 -12.60 1.72
C ARG A 221 -1.68 -13.05 3.10
N SER A 222 -0.46 -13.56 3.18
CA SER A 222 0.09 -14.28 4.34
C SER A 222 1.31 -13.58 4.96
N ALA A 223 1.54 -12.31 4.67
CA ALA A 223 2.68 -11.57 5.19
C ALA A 223 2.45 -11.09 6.63
N ASN A 224 3.25 -11.60 7.57
CA ASN A 224 3.23 -11.16 8.97
C ASN A 224 4.14 -9.95 9.21
N PHE A 225 5.36 -10.02 8.69
CA PHE A 225 6.35 -8.95 8.68
C PHE A 225 7.25 -9.10 7.45
N LEU A 226 7.91 -8.02 7.08
CA LEU A 226 8.95 -8.03 6.06
C LEU A 226 10.29 -8.33 6.73
N ASP A 227 10.94 -9.42 6.36
CA ASP A 227 12.23 -9.82 6.96
C ASP A 227 13.29 -8.76 6.70
N HIS A 228 13.46 -8.40 5.43
CA HIS A 228 14.44 -7.41 5.00
C HIS A 228 13.87 -6.49 3.92
N LEU A 229 14.02 -5.19 4.10
CA LEU A 229 13.78 -4.14 3.13
C LEU A 229 15.09 -3.43 2.83
N TYR A 230 15.50 -3.48 1.57
CA TYR A 230 16.67 -2.81 1.03
C TYR A 230 16.22 -1.58 0.26
N VAL A 231 16.81 -0.43 0.58
CA VAL A 231 16.70 0.78 -0.25
C VAL A 231 18.07 1.20 -0.70
N GLY A 232 18.22 1.42 -2.00
CA GLY A 232 19.41 1.97 -2.62
C GLY A 232 19.11 3.24 -3.37
N ILE A 233 20.09 4.15 -3.39
CA ILE A 233 20.03 5.37 -4.22
C ILE A 233 21.08 5.29 -5.35
N PRO A 234 20.83 5.96 -6.49
CA PRO A 234 21.81 5.99 -7.57
C PRO A 234 23.15 6.59 -7.11
N ARG A 235 24.24 6.08 -7.71
CA ARG A 235 25.61 6.49 -7.40
C ARG A 235 26.04 7.66 -8.29
N PRO A 236 26.81 8.62 -7.78
CA PRO A 236 27.44 9.64 -8.62
C PRO A 236 28.49 9.00 -9.54
N LEU A 237 28.80 9.69 -10.65
CA LEU A 237 29.84 9.25 -11.59
C LEU A 237 31.19 9.11 -10.87
N GLY A 238 31.84 7.96 -11.08
CA GLY A 238 33.16 7.65 -10.52
C GLY A 238 33.15 6.89 -9.19
N GLU A 239 32.00 6.81 -8.50
CA GLU A 239 31.90 6.08 -7.23
C GLU A 239 31.43 4.63 -7.44
N LYS A 240 32.20 3.67 -6.92
CA LYS A 240 31.88 2.23 -7.04
C LYS A 240 31.10 1.68 -5.84
N SER A 241 31.17 2.32 -4.67
CA SER A 241 30.47 1.89 -3.45
C SER A 241 28.96 1.89 -3.65
N VAL A 242 28.32 0.76 -3.33
CA VAL A 242 26.86 0.65 -3.37
C VAL A 242 26.27 1.40 -2.18
N ARG A 243 25.48 2.44 -2.47
CA ARG A 243 24.75 3.20 -1.44
C ARG A 243 23.43 2.51 -1.17
N LYS A 244 23.44 1.54 -0.25
CA LYS A 244 22.25 0.80 0.17
C LYS A 244 22.16 0.71 1.69
N GLN A 245 20.93 0.73 2.20
CA GLN A 245 20.62 0.48 3.60
C GLN A 245 19.54 -0.58 3.69
N GLU A 246 19.61 -1.36 4.76
CA GLU A 246 18.68 -2.43 5.09
C GLU A 246 17.91 -2.09 6.36
N TRP A 247 16.62 -2.37 6.36
CA TRP A 247 15.77 -2.38 7.53
C TRP A 247 15.07 -3.72 7.66
N THR A 248 14.91 -4.20 8.88
CA THR A 248 14.33 -5.51 9.17
C THR A 248 13.00 -5.38 9.91
N ALA A 249 12.18 -6.42 9.84
CA ALA A 249 10.92 -6.52 10.57
C ALA A 249 9.97 -5.33 10.31
N ILE A 250 9.78 -4.98 9.03
CA ILE A 250 8.82 -3.93 8.65
C ILE A 250 7.40 -4.47 8.75
N ILE A 251 6.52 -3.68 9.38
CA ILE A 251 5.11 -4.04 9.60
C ILE A 251 4.35 -3.85 8.27
N PRO A 252 3.54 -4.83 7.82
CA PRO A 252 2.68 -4.66 6.65
C PRO A 252 1.61 -3.57 6.83
N ASN A 253 0.97 -3.15 5.74
CA ASN A 253 -0.05 -2.08 5.70
C ASN A 253 0.43 -0.77 6.33
N SER A 254 1.71 -0.47 6.15
CA SER A 254 2.35 0.71 6.69
C SER A 254 2.97 1.54 5.58
N GLN A 255 3.24 2.80 5.92
CA GLN A 255 3.96 3.72 5.06
C GLN A 255 5.35 4.00 5.65
N LEU A 256 6.38 3.67 4.88
CA LEU A 256 7.77 3.91 5.23
C LEU A 256 8.34 5.07 4.42
N ILE A 257 8.83 6.09 5.12
CA ILE A 257 9.54 7.23 4.53
C ILE A 257 11.02 7.08 4.83
N VAL A 258 11.82 6.85 3.80
CA VAL A 258 13.27 6.71 3.88
C VAL A 258 13.94 8.04 3.55
N ILE A 259 14.83 8.47 4.44
CA ILE A 259 15.59 9.70 4.33
C ILE A 259 17.07 9.31 4.20
N PRO A 260 17.64 9.29 2.98
CA PRO A 260 19.01 8.86 2.73
C PRO A 260 20.03 9.95 3.06
N TYR A 261 20.05 10.39 4.33
CA TYR A 261 20.97 11.40 4.83
C TYR A 261 21.87 10.85 5.95
N PRO A 262 23.18 11.15 5.94
CA PRO A 262 23.98 11.64 4.82
C PRO A 262 24.14 10.59 3.70
N HIS A 263 24.13 11.03 2.44
CA HIS A 263 24.20 10.16 1.25
C HIS A 263 25.43 9.24 1.22
N ASN A 264 26.56 9.70 1.76
CA ASN A 264 27.85 9.00 1.73
C ASN A 264 27.95 7.91 2.80
N VAL A 265 27.05 7.90 3.80
CA VAL A 265 27.06 6.91 4.89
C VAL A 265 25.68 6.24 4.97
N PRO A 266 25.45 5.17 4.18
CA PRO A 266 24.15 4.49 4.14
C PRO A 266 23.66 3.98 5.51
N ARG A 267 24.60 3.59 6.38
CA ARG A 267 24.29 3.09 7.73
C ARG A 267 23.61 4.11 8.65
N SER A 268 23.77 5.41 8.37
CA SER A 268 23.14 6.49 9.15
C SER A 268 21.79 6.93 8.59
N TRP A 269 21.33 6.33 7.49
CA TRP A 269 20.02 6.68 6.92
C TRP A 269 18.90 6.35 7.90
N SER A 270 17.97 7.29 8.03
CA SER A 270 16.82 7.13 8.90
C SER A 270 15.60 6.74 8.09
N ALA A 271 14.77 5.85 8.64
CA ALA A 271 13.45 5.56 8.11
C ALA A 271 12.38 5.85 9.16
N LYS A 272 11.30 6.51 8.75
CA LYS A 272 10.15 6.85 9.59
C LYS A 272 8.95 6.00 9.15
N LEU A 273 8.45 5.17 10.05
CA LEU A 273 7.30 4.30 9.82
C LEU A 273 6.03 5.00 10.31
N TYR A 274 5.05 5.13 9.42
CA TYR A 274 3.72 5.63 9.71
C TYR A 274 2.73 4.48 9.62
N LEU A 275 1.99 4.27 10.69
CA LEU A 275 0.87 3.35 10.74
C LEU A 275 -0.39 4.17 10.50
N THR A 276 -1.20 3.75 9.54
CA THR A 276 -2.51 4.37 9.32
C THR A 276 -3.45 3.94 10.44
N PRO A 277 -3.92 4.86 11.31
CA PRO A 277 -4.81 4.48 12.39
C PRO A 277 -6.16 4.06 11.79
N SER A 278 -6.52 2.78 11.94
CA SER A 278 -7.85 2.31 11.60
C SER A 278 -8.87 2.73 12.66
N ASN A 279 -10.11 3.03 12.25
CA ASN A 279 -11.23 3.28 13.17
C ASN A 279 -11.41 2.14 14.19
N ILE A 280 -11.01 0.92 13.83
CA ILE A 280 -11.02 -0.25 14.72
C ILE A 280 -10.10 -0.03 15.92
N VAL A 281 -8.93 0.60 15.75
CA VAL A 281 -7.99 0.86 16.84
C VAL A 281 -8.64 1.73 17.91
N LEU A 282 -9.34 2.80 17.50
CA LEU A 282 -10.04 3.68 18.45
C LEU A 282 -11.18 2.93 19.17
N LEU A 283 -11.95 2.13 18.45
CA LEU A 283 -13.03 1.32 19.03
C LEU A 283 -12.49 0.30 20.05
N THR A 284 -11.39 -0.38 19.73
CA THR A 284 -10.75 -1.32 20.66
C THR A 284 -10.19 -0.64 21.90
N ALA A 285 -9.65 0.58 21.77
CA ALA A 285 -9.18 1.37 22.91
C ALA A 285 -10.35 1.75 23.83
N ILE A 286 -11.47 2.19 23.27
CA ILE A 286 -12.69 2.50 24.03
C ILE A 286 -13.22 1.24 24.73
N ALA A 287 -13.27 0.12 24.02
CA ALA A 287 -13.71 -1.16 24.60
C ALA A 287 -12.80 -1.61 25.75
N LEU A 288 -11.47 -1.50 25.59
CA LEU A 288 -10.49 -1.82 26.62
C LEU A 288 -10.68 -0.95 27.87
N ILE A 289 -10.84 0.37 27.69
CA ILE A 289 -11.11 1.30 28.81
C ILE A 289 -12.41 0.93 29.51
N GLY A 290 -13.47 0.60 28.75
CA GLY A 290 -14.75 0.17 29.30
C GLY A 290 -14.62 -1.08 30.17
N VAL A 291 -13.88 -2.09 29.70
CA VAL A 291 -13.61 -3.31 30.48
C VAL A 291 -12.78 -3.01 31.74
N CYS A 292 -11.75 -2.16 31.64
CA CYS A 292 -10.95 -1.76 32.80
C CYS A 292 -11.80 -1.05 33.87
N VAL A 293 -12.67 -0.11 33.47
CA VAL A 293 -13.57 0.60 34.41
C VAL A 293 -14.57 -0.37 35.05
N PHE A 294 -15.11 -1.30 34.26
CA PHE A 294 -16.04 -2.31 34.76
C PHE A 294 -15.40 -3.22 35.82
N ILE A 295 -14.17 -3.69 35.58
CA ILE A 295 -13.41 -4.49 36.56
C ILE A 295 -13.13 -3.68 37.83
N LEU A 296 -12.70 -2.42 37.69
CA LEU A 296 -12.45 -1.53 38.84
C LEU A 296 -13.71 -1.29 39.67
N ALA A 297 -14.88 -1.18 39.04
CA ALA A 297 -16.15 -1.04 39.75
C ALA A 297 -16.49 -2.29 40.57
N ILE A 298 -16.31 -3.49 40.01
CA ILE A 298 -16.51 -4.76 40.74
C ILE A 298 -15.55 -4.85 41.93
N ILE A 299 -14.27 -4.56 41.72
CA ILE A 299 -13.27 -4.56 42.79
C ILE A 299 -13.67 -3.55 43.88
N GLY A 300 -14.10 -2.34 43.49
CA GLY A 300 -14.54 -1.31 44.44
C GLY A 300 -15.76 -1.74 45.27
N ILE A 301 -16.74 -2.41 44.65
CA ILE A 301 -17.92 -2.93 45.34
C ILE A 301 -17.53 -4.03 46.31
N LEU A 302 -16.70 -5.00 45.88
CA LEU A 302 -16.23 -6.09 46.73
C LEU A 302 -15.42 -5.54 47.91
N HIS A 303 -14.52 -4.60 47.67
CA HIS A 303 -13.70 -4.01 48.72
C HIS A 303 -14.53 -3.19 49.72
N TRP A 304 -15.62 -2.55 49.28
CA TRP A 304 -16.59 -1.94 50.19
C TRP A 304 -17.26 -3.01 51.06
N GLN A 305 -17.75 -4.10 50.45
CA GLN A 305 -18.42 -5.17 51.19
C GLN A 305 -17.50 -5.80 52.24
N GLU A 306 -16.24 -6.07 51.88
CA GLU A 306 -15.19 -6.52 52.81
C GLU A 306 -15.00 -5.52 53.94
N LYS A 307 -14.75 -4.25 53.64
CA LYS A 307 -14.55 -3.21 54.65
C LYS A 307 -15.73 -3.10 55.62
N LYS A 308 -16.96 -3.27 55.11
CA LYS A 308 -18.18 -3.26 55.93
C LYS A 308 -18.35 -4.53 56.78
N ALA A 309 -17.77 -5.65 56.38
CA ALA A 309 -17.74 -6.88 57.18
C ALA A 309 -16.71 -6.74 58.31
N ASP A 310 -15.49 -6.31 58.00
CA ASP A 310 -14.43 -6.03 58.96
C ASP A 310 -14.86 -5.01 60.04
N ASP A 311 -15.55 -3.94 59.64
CA ASP A 311 -16.05 -2.93 60.58
C ASP A 311 -17.14 -3.50 61.52
N ARG A 312 -17.87 -4.55 61.12
CA ARG A 312 -18.82 -5.24 62.00
C ARG A 312 -18.12 -6.18 62.97
N GLU A 313 -17.11 -6.92 62.52
CA GLU A 313 -16.31 -7.80 63.38
C GLU A 313 -15.58 -7.02 64.47
N LYS A 314 -14.91 -5.91 64.12
CA LYS A 314 -14.23 -5.04 65.10
C LYS A 314 -15.17 -4.50 66.18
N ARG A 315 -16.42 -4.19 65.85
CA ARG A 315 -17.42 -3.74 66.84
C ARG A 315 -17.84 -4.86 67.79
N GLN A 316 -17.91 -6.11 67.31
CA GLN A 316 -18.21 -7.27 68.14
C GLN A 316 -17.05 -7.59 69.10
N GLU A 317 -15.81 -7.47 68.64
CA GLU A 317 -14.63 -7.62 69.49
C GLU A 317 -14.57 -6.53 70.57
N ALA A 318 -14.79 -5.26 70.20
CA ALA A 318 -14.84 -4.16 71.17
C ALA A 318 -15.94 -4.32 72.23
N HIS A 319 -17.11 -4.86 71.87
CA HIS A 319 -18.15 -5.20 72.85
C HIS A 319 -17.75 -6.38 73.74
N ARG A 320 -17.01 -7.38 73.22
CA ARG A 320 -16.47 -8.49 74.04
C ARG A 320 -15.48 -8.00 75.10
N PHE A 321 -14.59 -7.08 74.76
CA PHE A 321 -13.63 -6.53 75.72
C PHE A 321 -14.28 -5.72 76.86
N HIS A 322 -15.44 -5.11 76.62
CA HIS A 322 -16.14 -4.34 77.65
C HIS A 322 -16.82 -5.22 78.73
N PHE A 323 -17.04 -6.51 78.43
CA PHE A 323 -17.60 -7.48 79.39
C PHE A 323 -16.54 -8.23 80.21
N ASP A 324 -15.27 -8.22 79.80
CA ASP A 324 -14.17 -8.93 80.48
C ASP A 324 -13.48 -8.06 81.57
N ALA A 325 -13.91 -6.81 81.76
CA ALA A 325 -13.32 -5.83 82.68
C ALA A 325 -14.24 -5.41 83.85
N MET A 326 -15.36 -6.11 84.07
CA MET A 326 -16.20 -6.04 85.29
C MET A 326 -16.11 -7.34 86.06
#